data_AF-A0A420XM12-F1
#
_entry.id   AF-A0A420XM12-F1
#
_cell.length_a   1.000
_cell.length_b   1.000
_cell.length_c   1.000
_cell.angle_alpha   90.00
_cell.angle_beta   90.00
_cell.angle_gamma   90.00
#
_symmetry.space_group_name_H-M   'P 1'
#
loop_
_entity.id
_entity.type
_entity.pdbx_description
1 polymer ?
#
loop_
_entity_poly.entity_id
_entity_poly.type
_entity_poly.pdbx_seq_one_letter_code
_entity_poly.pdbx_strand_id
1 'polypeptide(L)'
;MARSVAGPVLALLLGLLVGAVGSFAQEVRAGRVPAGLLLALLASAVAVALASALGTSRLLPVAATVGWLVAVVPLSGRRPEGDLVVSGDTTGYVWAYGGMALVACTCLACIALAASREGRR
;
A
#
# COMPACT_ATOMS: atom_id res chain seq x y z
N MET A 1 -4.14 31.05 -1.20
CA MET A 1 -3.43 29.86 -0.66
C MET A 1 -3.56 28.71 -1.67
N ALA A 2 -2.64 28.59 -2.63
CA ALA A 2 -2.60 27.44 -3.52
C ALA A 2 -2.03 26.24 -2.72
N ARG A 3 -2.86 25.23 -2.44
CA ARG A 3 -2.36 24.00 -1.80
C ARG A 3 -1.57 23.23 -2.86
N SER A 4 -0.29 23.00 -2.62
CA SER A 4 0.56 22.23 -3.55
C SER A 4 0.05 20.79 -3.66
N VAL A 5 -0.30 20.37 -4.87
CA VAL A 5 -0.75 18.99 -5.18
C VAL A 5 0.40 17.99 -5.20
N ALA A 6 1.65 18.45 -5.17
CA ALA A 6 2.85 17.61 -5.31
C ALA A 6 2.94 16.54 -4.21
N GLY A 7 2.62 16.88 -2.95
CA GLY A 7 2.69 15.93 -1.83
C GLY A 7 1.76 14.72 -2.02
N PRO A 8 0.44 14.92 -2.19
CA PRO A 8 -0.49 13.83 -2.48
C PRO A 8 -0.14 13.03 -3.74
N VAL A 9 0.32 13.68 -4.80
CA VAL A 9 0.74 12.99 -6.03
C VAL A 9 1.93 12.07 -5.76
N LEU A 10 2.97 12.53 -5.05
CA LEU A 10 4.11 11.70 -4.69
C LEU A 10 3.72 10.54 -3.78
N ALA A 11 2.83 10.77 -2.82
CA ALA A 11 2.31 9.70 -1.96
C ALA A 11 1.55 8.65 -2.78
N LEU A 12 0.71 9.08 -3.72
CA LEU A 12 0.00 8.18 -4.63
C LEU A 12 0.97 7.36 -5.48
N LEU A 13 1.98 7.98 -6.08
CA LEU A 13 3.00 7.29 -6.87
C LEU A 13 3.80 6.30 -6.03
N LEU A 14 4.12 6.64 -4.77
CA LEU A 14 4.79 5.72 -3.85
C LEU A 14 3.93 4.48 -3.58
N GLY A 15 2.65 4.67 -3.27
CA GLY A 15 1.72 3.56 -3.06
C GLY A 15 1.55 2.69 -4.29
N LEU A 16 1.41 3.32 -5.47
CA LEU A 16 1.33 2.64 -6.76
C LEU A 16 2.57 1.78 -7.02
N LEU A 17 3.75 2.36 -6.83
CA LEU A 17 5.02 1.66 -7.05
C LEU A 17 5.16 0.45 -6.12
N VAL A 18 4.89 0.62 -4.82
CA VAL A 18 5.01 -0.47 -3.84
C VAL A 18 3.96 -1.55 -4.08
N GLY A 19 2.72 -1.18 -4.42
CA GLY A 19 1.67 -2.15 -4.78
C GLY A 19 2.00 -2.93 -6.04
N ALA A 20 2.56 -2.27 -7.06
CA ALA A 20 2.99 -2.94 -8.29
C ALA A 20 4.15 -3.91 -8.01
N VAL A 21 5.23 -3.42 -7.39
CA VAL A 21 6.42 -4.25 -7.07
C VAL A 21 6.04 -5.42 -6.16
N GLY A 22 5.22 -5.19 -5.13
CA GLY A 22 4.76 -6.23 -4.22
C GLY A 22 3.95 -7.33 -4.90
N SER A 23 3.14 -6.97 -5.91
CA SER A 23 2.35 -7.93 -6.67
C SER A 23 3.20 -8.92 -7.47
N PHE A 24 4.40 -8.52 -7.89
CA PHE A 24 5.38 -9.43 -8.51
C PHE A 24 6.29 -10.12 -7.48
N ALA A 25 6.65 -9.42 -6.41
CA ALA A 25 7.62 -9.92 -5.43
C ALA A 25 7.03 -10.96 -4.45
N GLN A 26 5.71 -11.01 -4.28
CA GLN A 26 5.05 -11.88 -3.29
C GLN A 26 5.38 -13.38 -3.43
N GLU A 27 5.72 -13.84 -4.64
CA GLU A 27 6.03 -15.25 -4.91
C GLU A 27 7.47 -15.63 -4.55
N VAL A 28 8.33 -14.65 -4.24
CA VAL A 28 9.72 -14.89 -3.87
C VAL A 28 9.78 -15.64 -2.54
N ARG A 29 10.41 -16.82 -2.55
CA ARG A 29 10.60 -17.69 -1.38
C ARG A 29 12.05 -17.72 -0.93
N ALA A 30 12.25 -17.70 0.38
CA ALA A 30 13.54 -18.00 1.01
C ALA A 30 13.40 -19.35 1.74
N GLY A 31 13.71 -20.44 1.04
CA GLY A 31 13.41 -21.79 1.50
C GLY A 31 11.89 -22.02 1.59
N ARG A 32 11.39 -22.32 2.80
CA ARG A 32 9.94 -22.53 3.04
C ARG A 32 9.17 -21.24 3.38
N VAL A 33 9.88 -20.14 3.62
CA VAL A 33 9.27 -18.88 4.07
C VAL A 33 8.90 -18.02 2.86
N PRO A 34 7.65 -17.49 2.78
CA PRO A 34 7.24 -16.56 1.73
C PRO A 34 7.81 -15.16 2.02
N ALA A 35 9.15 -15.03 1.93
CA ALA A 35 9.86 -13.81 2.30
C ALA A 35 9.43 -12.60 1.46
N GLY A 36 9.16 -12.79 0.17
CA GLY A 36 8.69 -11.75 -0.73
C GLY A 36 7.35 -11.16 -0.29
N LEU A 37 6.38 -12.01 0.08
CA LEU A 37 5.08 -11.61 0.61
C LEU A 37 5.23 -10.77 1.88
N LEU A 38 6.03 -11.25 2.85
CA LEU A 38 6.24 -10.55 4.12
C LEU A 38 6.89 -9.18 3.91
N LEU A 39 7.90 -9.10 3.04
CA LEU A 39 8.55 -7.84 2.69
C LEU A 39 7.61 -6.90 1.96
N ALA A 40 6.79 -7.40 1.04
CA ALA A 40 5.82 -6.59 0.30
C ALA A 40 4.74 -6.00 1.22
N LEU A 41 4.22 -6.79 2.17
CA LEU A 41 3.25 -6.32 3.17
C LEU A 41 3.87 -5.24 4.07
N LEU A 42 5.08 -5.49 4.58
CA LEU A 42 5.80 -4.53 5.40
C LEU A 42 6.07 -3.23 4.64
N ALA A 43 6.56 -3.33 3.40
CA ALA A 43 6.82 -2.17 2.55
C ALA A 43 5.54 -1.36 2.29
N SER A 44 4.39 -2.03 2.10
CA SER A 44 3.10 -1.37 1.89
C SER A 44 2.66 -0.56 3.12
N ALA A 45 2.76 -1.15 4.31
CA ALA A 45 2.46 -0.44 5.56
C ALA A 45 3.43 0.74 5.80
N VAL A 46 4.73 0.51 5.60
CA VAL A 46 5.76 1.54 5.75
C VAL A 46 5.54 2.68 4.76
N ALA A 47 5.17 2.40 3.51
CA ALA A 47 4.90 3.44 2.50
C ALA A 47 3.76 4.38 2.93
N VAL A 48 2.66 3.82 3.44
CA VAL A 48 1.51 4.61 3.95
C VAL A 48 1.91 5.43 5.18
N ALA A 49 2.61 4.80 6.13
CA ALA A 49 3.08 5.48 7.34
C ALA A 49 4.08 6.60 7.03
N LEU A 50 5.02 6.35 6.10
CA LEU A 50 6.01 7.31 5.66
C LEU A 50 5.36 8.50 4.96
N ALA A 51 4.41 8.26 4.05
CA ALA A 51 3.64 9.33 3.41
C ALA A 51 2.97 10.24 4.44
N SER A 52 2.39 9.67 5.50
CA SER A 52 1.82 10.46 6.60
C SER A 52 2.86 11.22 7.43
N ALA A 53 4.08 10.70 7.57
CA ALA A 53 5.12 11.33 8.39
C ALA A 53 5.80 12.51 7.68
N LEU A 54 5.83 12.51 6.34
CA LEU A 54 6.52 13.51 5.52
C LEU A 54 5.77 14.85 5.38
N GLY A 55 4.54 14.96 5.89
CA GLY A 55 3.79 16.20 5.85
C GLY A 55 2.65 16.29 6.85
N THR A 56 2.00 17.44 6.90
CA THR A 56 0.91 17.73 7.85
C THR A 56 -0.48 17.41 7.29
N SER A 57 -0.58 17.12 5.99
CA SER A 57 -1.86 16.87 5.33
C SER A 57 -2.36 15.45 5.59
N ARG A 58 -3.60 15.35 6.07
CA ARG A 58 -4.30 14.07 6.25
C ARG A 58 -4.57 13.33 4.93
N LEU A 59 -4.41 13.99 3.78
CA LEU A 59 -4.57 13.38 2.46
C LEU A 59 -3.39 12.50 2.05
N LEU A 60 -2.21 12.66 2.66
CA LEU A 60 -1.01 11.90 2.28
C LEU A 60 -1.16 10.38 2.47
N PRO A 61 -1.55 9.86 3.65
CA PRO A 61 -1.75 8.40 3.82
C PRO A 61 -2.88 7.86 2.94
N VAL A 62 -3.94 8.67 2.72
CA VAL A 62 -5.06 8.30 1.82
C VAL A 62 -4.56 8.15 0.40
N ALA A 63 -3.78 9.10 -0.11
CA ALA A 63 -3.24 9.08 -1.46
C ALA A 63 -2.34 7.86 -1.69
N ALA A 64 -1.45 7.53 -0.73
CA ALA A 64 -0.63 6.32 -0.80
C ALA A 64 -1.47 5.04 -0.81
N THR A 65 -2.49 4.96 0.03
CA THR A 65 -3.42 3.81 0.08
C THR A 65 -4.17 3.64 -1.24
N VAL A 66 -4.68 4.73 -1.81
CA VAL A 66 -5.35 4.73 -3.12
C VAL A 66 -4.37 4.31 -4.22
N GLY A 67 -3.15 4.82 -4.22
CA GLY A 67 -2.12 4.42 -5.17
C GLY A 67 -1.87 2.91 -5.16
N TRP A 68 -1.77 2.33 -3.95
CA TRP A 68 -1.64 0.87 -3.79
C TRP A 68 -2.82 0.11 -4.40
N LEU A 69 -4.06 0.53 -4.14
CA LEU A 69 -5.25 -0.09 -4.72
C LEU A 69 -5.28 0.00 -6.25
N VAL A 70 -4.88 1.15 -6.81
CA VAL A 70 -4.78 1.36 -8.25
C VAL A 70 -3.78 0.41 -8.90
N ALA A 71 -2.71 0.03 -8.20
CA ALA A 71 -1.79 -1.00 -8.69
C ALA A 71 -2.36 -2.42 -8.54
N VAL A 72 -2.82 -2.78 -7.34
CA VAL A 72 -3.11 -4.18 -6.99
C VAL A 72 -4.41 -4.68 -7.59
N VAL A 73 -5.46 -3.85 -7.65
CA VAL A 73 -6.78 -4.29 -8.16
C VAL A 73 -6.70 -4.72 -9.64
N PRO A 74 -6.13 -3.92 -10.57
CA PRO A 74 -5.98 -4.36 -11.95
C PRO A 74 -5.06 -5.58 -12.10
N LEU A 75 -3.99 -5.68 -11.32
CA LEU A 75 -3.05 -6.81 -11.36
C LEU A 75 -3.62 -8.12 -10.80
N SER A 76 -4.72 -8.03 -10.04
CA SER A 76 -5.49 -9.20 -9.57
C SER A 76 -6.51 -9.71 -10.60
N GLY A 77 -6.70 -8.99 -11.71
CA GLY A 77 -7.59 -9.41 -12.80
C GLY A 77 -6.97 -10.49 -13.68
N ARG A 78 -7.83 -11.31 -14.30
CA ARG A 78 -7.40 -12.27 -15.33
C ARG A 78 -6.86 -11.54 -16.54
N ARG A 79 -5.68 -11.95 -16.99
CA ARG A 79 -5.08 -11.42 -18.20
C ARG A 79 -5.57 -12.19 -19.43
N PRO A 80 -5.48 -11.61 -20.65
CA PRO A 80 -5.86 -12.29 -21.90
C PRO A 80 -5.14 -13.63 -22.11
N GLU A 81 -3.94 -13.78 -21.54
CA GLU A 81 -3.11 -14.98 -21.59
C GLU A 81 -3.65 -16.11 -20.70
N GLY A 82 -4.61 -15.82 -19.83
CA GLY A 82 -5.24 -16.78 -18.92
C GLY A 82 -4.52 -16.94 -17.58
N ASP A 83 -3.43 -16.20 -17.34
CA ASP A 83 -2.69 -16.18 -16.08
C ASP A 83 -3.07 -15.00 -15.17
N LEU A 84 -2.49 -15.00 -13.97
CA LEU A 84 -2.67 -13.97 -12.93
C LEU A 84 -1.30 -13.53 -12.41
N VAL A 85 -1.10 -12.23 -12.23
CA VAL A 85 0.08 -11.73 -11.48
C VAL A 85 -0.09 -11.96 -9.99
N VAL A 86 -1.29 -11.68 -9.49
CA VAL A 86 -1.66 -12.07 -8.14
C VAL A 86 -2.30 -13.44 -8.22
N SER A 87 -1.48 -14.46 -8.00
CA SER A 87 -1.89 -15.87 -8.02
C SER A 87 -3.16 -16.11 -7.21
N GLY A 88 -4.08 -16.93 -7.73
CA GLY A 88 -5.33 -17.32 -7.06
C GLY A 88 -5.12 -18.35 -5.93
N ASP A 89 -3.94 -18.36 -5.32
CA ASP A 89 -3.53 -19.26 -4.25
C ASP A 89 -3.54 -18.54 -2.89
N THR A 90 -3.18 -19.25 -1.82
CA THR A 90 -3.12 -18.67 -0.47
C THR A 90 -2.18 -17.46 -0.41
N THR A 91 -1.04 -17.50 -1.12
CA THR A 91 -0.05 -16.41 -1.11
C THR A 91 -0.66 -15.14 -1.69
N GLY A 92 -1.29 -15.24 -2.87
CA GLY A 92 -1.93 -14.11 -3.54
C GLY A 92 -3.16 -13.58 -2.81
N TYR A 93 -3.94 -14.43 -2.16
CA TYR A 93 -5.05 -13.96 -1.32
C TYR A 93 -4.58 -13.20 -0.09
N VAL A 94 -3.50 -13.64 0.56
CA VAL A 94 -2.91 -12.91 1.70
C VAL A 94 -2.34 -11.57 1.22
N TRP A 95 -1.71 -11.51 0.05
CA TRP A 95 -1.26 -10.24 -0.53
C TRP A 95 -2.42 -9.29 -0.83
N ALA A 96 -3.43 -9.75 -1.57
CA ALA A 96 -4.54 -8.90 -2.01
C ALA A 96 -5.40 -8.44 -0.83
N TYR A 97 -5.96 -9.37 -0.06
CA TYR A 97 -6.91 -9.04 1.00
C TYR A 97 -6.20 -8.65 2.30
N GLY A 98 -5.14 -9.35 2.67
CA GLY A 98 -4.33 -9.00 3.84
C GLY A 98 -3.59 -7.68 3.64
N GLY A 99 -3.03 -7.44 2.45
CA GLY A 99 -2.45 -6.16 2.08
C GLY A 99 -3.47 -5.02 2.13
N MET A 100 -4.67 -5.21 1.56
CA MET A 100 -5.75 -4.22 1.60
C MET A 100 -6.14 -3.86 3.05
N ALA A 101 -6.36 -4.88 3.90
CA ALA A 101 -6.67 -4.67 5.30
C ALA A 101 -5.54 -3.92 6.02
N LEU A 102 -4.28 -4.30 5.77
CA LEU A 102 -3.11 -3.69 6.37
C LEU A 102 -2.97 -2.21 5.99
N VAL A 103 -3.01 -1.86 4.69
CA VAL A 103 -2.88 -0.46 4.26
C VAL A 103 -4.05 0.40 4.73
N ALA A 104 -5.27 -0.15 4.76
CA ALA A 104 -6.44 0.55 5.29
C ALA A 104 -6.30 0.84 6.79
N CYS A 105 -5.93 -0.18 7.58
CA CYS A 105 -5.68 -0.02 9.01
C CYS A 105 -4.55 0.99 9.30
N THR A 106 -3.44 0.91 8.56
CA THR A 106 -2.33 1.87 8.71
C THR A 106 -2.78 3.29 8.35
N CYS A 107 -3.53 3.47 7.27
CA CYS A 107 -4.06 4.77 6.87
C CYS A 107 -4.95 5.38 7.97
N LEU A 108 -5.89 4.60 8.49
CA LEU A 108 -6.79 5.04 9.57
C LEU A 108 -6.03 5.38 10.85
N ALA A 109 -5.06 4.55 11.23
CA ALA A 109 -4.21 4.79 12.38
C ALA A 109 -3.42 6.10 12.23
N CYS A 110 -2.81 6.36 11.08
CA CYS A 110 -2.09 7.60 10.80
C CYS A 110 -2.99 8.83 10.95
N ILE A 111 -4.20 8.78 10.41
CA ILE A 111 -5.19 9.88 10.51
C ILE A 111 -5.60 10.10 11.97
N ALA A 112 -5.88 9.03 12.71
CA ALA A 112 -6.25 9.11 14.13
C ALA A 112 -5.12 9.69 14.99
N LEU A 113 -3.88 9.28 14.74
CA LEU A 113 -2.69 9.80 15.42
C LEU A 113 -2.41 11.26 15.09
N ALA A 114 -2.71 11.72 13.88
CA ALA A 114 -2.63 13.13 13.53
C ALA A 114 -3.67 13.94 14.32
N ALA A 115 -4.91 13.46 14.41
CA ALA A 115 -5.98 14.12 15.16
C ALA A 115 -5.67 14.24 16.66
N SER A 116 -5.08 13.20 17.28
CA SER A 116 -4.74 13.24 18.71
C SER A 116 -3.56 14.18 19.05
N ARG A 117 -2.75 14.57 18.06
CA ARG A 117 -1.68 15.56 18.23
C ARG A 117 -2.22 16.99 18.25
N GLU A 118 -3.30 17.25 17.52
CA GLU A 118 -3.95 18.58 17.50
C GLU A 118 -4.62 18.89 18.83
N GLY A 119 -5.36 17.93 19.43
CA GLY A 119 -6.04 18.14 20.71
C GLY A 119 -5.12 18.23 21.94
N ARG A 120 -3.81 17.99 21.79
CA ARG A 120 -2.81 18.13 22.86
C ARG A 120 -2.02 19.44 22.81
N ARG A 121 -2.22 20.25 21.78
CA ARG A 121 -1.58 21.58 21.63
C ARG A 121 -2.56 22.67 22.02
#